data_AF-A0A3G3C7L3-F1
#
_entry.id   AF-A0A3G3C7L3-F1
#
_cell.length_a   1.000
_cell.length_b   1.000
_cell.length_c   1.000
_cell.angle_alpha   90.00
_cell.angle_beta   90.00
_cell.angle_gamma   90.00
#
_symmetry.space_group_name_H-M   'P 1'
#
loop_
_entity.id
_entity.type
_entity.pdbx_description
1 polymer ?
#
loop_
_entity_poly.entity_id
_entity_poly.type
_entity_poly.pdbx_seq_one_letter_code
_entity_poly.pdbx_strand_id
1 'polypeptide(L)'
;MTQRNMELLEEYEPNVSPNATKIFINGVWVGVHRDPTQLVSVVKKLRRDGTLSAEMSLIRDVRDREFKIFTDAGRVCRPLFIIDDDPFSPNKGNLVLAREHIDKLEADQEIDVSGMNDDERDEKRYGWKGLLQSGVVEYMDAEEEEVAM
;
A
#
# COMPACT_ATOMS: atom_id res chain seq x y z
N MET A 1 1.99 0.27 -24.33
CA MET A 1 2.69 1.16 -23.39
C MET A 1 3.27 0.30 -22.29
N THR A 2 4.55 -0.07 -22.42
CA THR A 2 5.28 -0.88 -21.44
C THR A 2 5.77 0.06 -20.34
N GLN A 3 4.89 0.48 -19.43
CA GLN A 3 5.29 1.31 -18.29
C GLN A 3 5.98 0.46 -17.23
N ARG A 4 7.14 0.94 -16.74
CA ARG A 4 7.88 0.40 -15.60
C ARG A 4 8.43 -1.04 -15.77
N ASN A 5 8.95 -1.40 -16.94
CA ASN A 5 9.66 -2.69 -17.15
C ASN A 5 8.84 -3.97 -16.87
N MET A 6 7.51 -3.87 -16.95
CA MET A 6 6.60 -5.01 -16.97
C MET A 6 6.58 -5.65 -18.37
N GLU A 7 6.84 -6.94 -18.48
CA GLU A 7 6.61 -7.72 -19.71
C GLU A 7 5.20 -8.31 -19.64
N LEU A 8 4.40 -8.08 -20.69
CA LEU A 8 3.06 -8.66 -20.77
C LEU A 8 3.14 -10.19 -20.89
N LEU A 9 2.12 -10.90 -20.40
CA LEU A 9 2.10 -12.36 -20.45
C LEU A 9 2.23 -12.88 -21.90
N GLU A 10 1.62 -12.20 -22.86
CA GLU A 10 1.65 -12.55 -24.27
C GLU A 10 3.05 -12.40 -24.89
N GLU A 11 3.90 -11.56 -24.30
CA GLU A 11 5.26 -11.27 -24.74
C GLU A 11 6.31 -12.04 -23.92
N TYR A 12 5.89 -12.76 -22.88
CA TYR A 12 6.79 -13.43 -21.96
C TYR A 12 7.35 -14.73 -22.54
N GLU A 13 8.67 -14.79 -22.67
CA GLU A 13 9.40 -16.00 -23.04
C GLU A 13 10.12 -16.63 -21.82
N PRO A 14 9.69 -17.80 -21.32
CA PRO A 14 10.27 -18.42 -20.12
C PRO A 14 11.76 -18.72 -20.22
N ASN A 15 12.25 -19.00 -21.42
CA ASN A 15 13.66 -19.32 -21.65
C ASN A 15 14.56 -18.07 -21.57
N VAL A 16 14.02 -16.88 -21.87
CA VAL A 16 14.75 -15.61 -21.85
C VAL A 16 14.81 -15.05 -20.42
N SER A 17 13.72 -15.18 -19.67
CA SER A 17 13.56 -14.59 -18.35
C SER A 17 13.10 -15.60 -17.29
N PRO A 18 13.86 -16.70 -17.04
CA PRO A 18 13.42 -17.80 -16.16
C PRO A 18 13.29 -17.40 -14.69
N ASN A 19 13.88 -16.26 -14.30
CA ASN A 19 13.85 -15.73 -12.95
C ASN A 19 12.90 -14.54 -12.77
N ALA A 20 12.08 -14.22 -13.78
CA ALA A 20 11.10 -13.15 -13.64
C ALA A 20 10.02 -13.50 -12.61
N THR A 21 9.54 -12.49 -11.91
CA THR A 21 8.43 -12.62 -10.96
C THR A 21 7.11 -12.44 -11.69
N LYS A 22 6.18 -13.38 -11.51
CA LYS A 22 4.84 -13.32 -12.09
C LYS A 22 3.99 -12.30 -11.35
N ILE A 23 3.21 -11.53 -12.08
CA ILE A 23 2.32 -10.52 -11.51
C ILE A 23 0.88 -10.97 -11.70
N PHE A 24 0.14 -11.07 -10.60
CA PHE A 24 -1.26 -11.44 -10.59
C PHE A 24 -2.13 -10.28 -10.10
N ILE A 25 -3.26 -10.07 -10.75
CA ILE A 25 -4.28 -9.11 -10.32
C ILE A 25 -5.60 -9.87 -10.20
N ASN A 26 -6.16 -9.96 -8.99
CA ASN A 26 -7.38 -10.74 -8.70
C ASN A 26 -7.32 -12.17 -9.27
N GLY A 27 -6.17 -12.82 -9.13
CA GLY A 27 -5.92 -14.18 -9.64
C GLY A 27 -5.59 -14.29 -11.13
N VAL A 28 -5.70 -13.21 -11.91
CA VAL A 28 -5.34 -13.20 -13.33
C VAL A 28 -3.84 -12.92 -13.48
N TRP A 29 -3.11 -13.80 -14.17
CA TRP A 29 -1.71 -13.57 -14.51
C TRP A 29 -1.62 -12.55 -15.65
N VAL A 30 -1.12 -11.35 -15.36
CA VAL A 30 -1.08 -10.24 -16.33
C VAL A 30 0.28 -10.08 -17.01
N GLY A 31 1.35 -10.60 -16.40
CA GLY A 31 2.69 -10.47 -16.94
C GLY A 31 3.77 -10.81 -15.94
N VAL A 32 5.01 -10.41 -16.25
CA VAL A 32 6.17 -10.64 -15.39
C VAL A 32 6.98 -9.37 -15.20
N HIS A 33 7.77 -9.34 -14.13
CA HIS A 33 8.71 -8.25 -13.85
C HIS A 33 10.07 -8.82 -13.44
N ARG A 34 11.17 -8.22 -13.94
CA ARG A 34 12.54 -8.66 -13.65
C ARG A 34 13.06 -8.20 -12.28
N ASP A 35 12.61 -7.03 -11.83
CA ASP A 35 12.95 -6.47 -10.50
C ASP A 35 11.68 -6.26 -9.64
N PRO A 36 11.13 -7.33 -9.03
CA PRO A 36 9.91 -7.22 -8.24
C PRO A 36 10.06 -6.32 -7.00
N THR A 37 11.27 -6.15 -6.48
CA THR A 37 11.51 -5.33 -5.29
C THR A 37 11.21 -3.87 -5.58
N GLN A 38 11.69 -3.37 -6.73
CA GLN A 38 11.37 -2.02 -7.19
C GLN A 38 9.86 -1.85 -7.38
N LEU A 39 9.21 -2.79 -8.07
CA LEU A 39 7.77 -2.71 -8.35
C LEU A 39 6.94 -2.67 -7.06
N VAL A 40 7.21 -3.58 -6.12
CA VAL A 40 6.50 -3.66 -4.84
C VAL A 40 6.67 -2.37 -4.04
N SER A 41 7.89 -1.83 -3.96
CA SER A 41 8.17 -0.57 -3.26
C SER A 41 7.36 0.59 -3.85
N VAL A 42 7.30 0.69 -5.18
CA VAL A 42 6.52 1.75 -5.85
C VAL A 42 5.02 1.57 -5.63
N VAL A 43 4.48 0.36 -5.74
CA VAL A 43 3.03 0.12 -5.55
C VAL A 43 2.63 0.36 -4.09
N LYS A 44 3.44 -0.08 -3.11
CA LYS A 44 3.22 0.23 -1.70
C LYS A 44 3.23 1.74 -1.44
N LYS A 45 4.17 2.47 -2.04
CA LYS A 45 4.22 3.94 -1.92
C LYS A 45 2.95 4.60 -2.44
N LEU A 46 2.46 4.17 -3.61
CA LEU A 46 1.22 4.68 -4.20
C LEU A 46 -0.02 4.33 -3.36
N ARG A 47 -0.01 3.20 -2.63
CA ARG A 47 -1.07 2.87 -1.65
C ARG A 47 -1.01 3.83 -0.45
N ARG A 48 0.19 4.07 0.09
CA ARG A 48 0.41 4.93 1.27
C ARG A 48 0.16 6.42 1.01
N ASP A 49 0.42 6.90 -0.21
CA ASP A 49 0.14 8.31 -0.59
C ASP A 49 -1.32 8.55 -1.02
N GLY A 50 -2.15 7.50 -1.03
CA GLY A 50 -3.57 7.57 -1.37
C GLY A 50 -3.88 7.60 -2.87
N THR A 51 -2.89 7.49 -3.75
CA THR A 51 -3.11 7.35 -5.21
C THR A 51 -3.85 6.05 -5.53
N LEU A 52 -3.56 5.01 -4.77
CA LEU A 52 -4.15 3.69 -4.86
C LEU A 52 -5.02 3.45 -3.61
N SER A 53 -6.11 2.68 -3.76
CA SER A 53 -7.00 2.39 -2.63
C SER A 53 -6.24 1.70 -1.50
N ALA A 54 -6.42 2.21 -0.28
CA ALA A 54 -5.83 1.65 0.95
C ALA A 54 -6.32 0.22 1.24
N GLU A 55 -7.43 -0.21 0.63
CA GLU A 55 -8.02 -1.54 0.81
C GLU A 55 -7.44 -2.60 -0.14
N MET A 56 -6.54 -2.23 -1.05
CA MET A 56 -5.88 -3.21 -1.91
C MET A 56 -4.80 -3.97 -1.16
N SER A 57 -4.78 -5.29 -1.32
CA SER A 57 -3.74 -6.14 -0.71
C SER A 57 -2.60 -6.36 -1.67
N LEU A 58 -1.38 -6.31 -1.13
CA LEU A 58 -0.13 -6.36 -1.88
C LEU A 58 0.76 -7.47 -1.31
N ILE A 59 0.69 -8.66 -1.90
CA ILE A 59 1.37 -9.85 -1.38
C ILE A 59 2.53 -10.22 -2.30
N ARG A 60 3.75 -10.22 -1.76
CA ARG A 60 4.94 -10.67 -2.47
C ARG A 60 5.38 -12.03 -1.94
N ASP A 61 5.12 -13.08 -2.71
CA ASP A 61 5.69 -14.40 -2.45
C ASP A 61 7.07 -14.52 -3.09
N VAL A 62 8.10 -14.48 -2.25
CA VAL A 62 9.50 -14.55 -2.68
C VAL A 62 9.88 -15.97 -3.12
N ARG A 63 9.25 -17.01 -2.55
CA ARG A 63 9.57 -18.42 -2.82
C ARG A 63 9.04 -18.81 -4.19
N ASP A 64 7.77 -18.51 -4.44
CA ASP A 64 7.10 -18.85 -5.70
C ASP A 64 7.33 -17.81 -6.80
N ARG A 65 8.01 -16.69 -6.45
CA ARG A 65 8.28 -15.55 -7.34
C ARG A 65 6.99 -14.99 -7.92
N GLU A 66 6.08 -14.64 -7.03
CA GLU A 66 4.78 -14.07 -7.38
C GLU A 66 4.55 -12.75 -6.65
N PHE A 67 3.97 -11.78 -7.34
CA PHE A 67 3.42 -10.58 -6.74
C PHE A 67 1.93 -10.55 -7.05
N LYS A 68 1.11 -10.63 -6.00
CA LYS A 68 -0.34 -10.74 -6.09
C LYS A 68 -0.96 -9.44 -5.57
N ILE A 69 -1.85 -8.89 -6.38
CA ILE A 69 -2.61 -7.68 -6.08
C ILE A 69 -4.08 -8.06 -6.03
N PHE A 70 -4.73 -7.78 -4.91
CA PHE A 70 -6.16 -8.00 -4.74
C PHE A 70 -6.88 -6.66 -4.56
N THR A 71 -7.94 -6.48 -5.33
CA THR A 71 -8.78 -5.28 -5.34
C THR A 71 -10.27 -5.63 -5.18
N ASP A 72 -10.58 -6.89 -4.91
CA ASP A 72 -11.92 -7.40 -4.71
C ASP A 72 -12.47 -7.04 -3.32
N ALA A 73 -13.79 -7.04 -3.18
CA ALA A 73 -14.44 -6.76 -1.91
C ALA A 73 -14.57 -8.03 -1.05
N GLY A 74 -14.76 -7.86 0.26
CA GLY A 74 -15.06 -8.96 1.19
C GLY A 74 -13.86 -9.45 2.01
N ARG A 75 -12.66 -8.91 1.78
CA ARG A 75 -11.49 -9.13 2.63
C ARG A 75 -11.67 -8.42 3.98
N VAL A 76 -11.32 -9.09 5.05
CA VAL A 76 -11.31 -8.51 6.40
C VAL A 76 -9.93 -7.91 6.63
N CYS A 77 -9.89 -6.61 6.88
CA CYS A 77 -8.65 -5.88 7.15
C CYS A 77 -8.64 -5.36 8.58
N ARG A 78 -7.44 -5.21 9.15
CA ARG A 78 -7.22 -4.49 10.40
C ARG A 78 -6.28 -3.30 10.16
N PRO A 79 -6.50 -2.16 10.81
CA PRO A 79 -5.54 -1.06 10.76
C PRO A 79 -4.35 -1.33 11.68
N LEU A 80 -3.14 -1.07 11.18
CA LEU A 80 -1.89 -1.14 11.94
C LEU A 80 -1.04 0.11 11.73
N PHE A 81 -0.21 0.44 12.73
CA PHE A 81 0.77 1.49 12.56
C PHE A 81 1.95 1.00 11.70
N ILE A 82 2.42 1.89 10.84
CA ILE A 82 3.55 1.62 9.95
C ILE A 82 4.87 1.91 10.68
N ILE A 83 5.85 1.03 10.46
CA ILE A 83 7.25 1.27 10.78
C ILE A 83 7.95 1.85 9.54
N ASP A 84 8.75 2.89 9.73
CA ASP A 84 9.57 3.46 8.66
C ASP A 84 10.69 2.48 8.29
N ASP A 85 10.61 1.88 7.11
CA ASP A 85 11.56 0.90 6.61
C ASP A 85 12.55 1.49 5.58
N ASP A 86 12.47 2.80 5.28
CA ASP A 86 13.35 3.45 4.31
C ASP A 86 14.81 3.43 4.82
N PRO A 87 15.75 2.78 4.11
CA PRO A 87 17.15 2.73 4.49
C PRO A 87 17.82 4.11 4.65
N PHE A 88 17.29 5.14 4.01
CA PHE A 88 17.83 6.50 4.00
C PHE A 88 17.09 7.44 4.96
N SER A 89 15.97 6.99 5.55
CA SER A 89 15.24 7.80 6.52
C SER A 89 16.00 7.87 7.86
N PRO A 90 16.12 9.06 8.48
CA PRO A 90 16.64 9.18 9.83
C PRO A 90 15.73 8.51 10.88
N ASN A 91 14.47 8.21 10.55
CA ASN A 91 13.49 7.57 11.43
C ASN A 91 13.41 6.04 11.24
N LYS A 92 14.28 5.45 10.40
CA LYS A 92 14.28 4.02 10.09
C LYS A 92 14.18 3.14 11.35
N GLY A 93 13.25 2.19 11.31
CA GLY A 93 12.99 1.21 12.37
C GLY A 93 12.05 1.70 13.47
N ASN A 94 11.55 2.93 13.39
CA ASN A 94 10.59 3.49 14.34
C ASN A 94 9.21 3.64 13.70
N LEU A 95 8.19 3.87 14.53
CA LEU A 95 6.85 4.20 14.05
C LEU A 95 6.88 5.48 13.22
N VAL A 96 6.10 5.50 12.14
CA VAL A 96 5.79 6.73 11.38
C VAL A 96 4.90 7.66 12.22
N LEU A 97 4.10 7.09 13.13
CA LEU A 97 3.34 7.88 14.11
C LEU A 97 4.30 8.73 14.95
N ALA A 98 4.03 10.02 15.00
CA ALA A 98 4.83 11.03 15.67
C ALA A 98 3.91 11.97 16.44
N ARG A 99 4.46 12.73 17.39
CA ARG A 99 3.69 13.67 18.22
C ARG A 99 2.87 14.65 17.38
N GLU A 100 3.45 15.15 16.29
CA GLU A 100 2.77 16.04 15.34
C GLU A 100 1.46 15.48 14.75
N HIS A 101 1.34 14.17 14.60
CA HIS A 101 0.12 13.53 14.12
C HIS A 101 -0.97 13.53 15.19
N ILE A 102 -0.57 13.33 16.46
CA ILE A 102 -1.46 13.38 17.61
C ILE A 102 -1.95 14.81 17.82
N ASP A 103 -1.06 15.80 17.75
CA ASP A 103 -1.41 17.20 17.94
C ASP A 103 -2.42 17.68 16.87
N LYS A 104 -2.32 17.19 15.63
CA LYS A 104 -3.33 17.43 14.58
C LYS A 104 -4.69 16.83 14.92
N LEU A 105 -4.72 15.60 15.46
CA LEU A 105 -5.97 14.95 15.89
C LEU A 105 -6.60 15.64 17.10
N GLU A 106 -5.79 16.18 18.01
CA GLU A 106 -6.27 16.98 19.13
C GLU A 106 -6.87 18.31 18.62
N ALA A 107 -6.20 18.98 17.68
CA ALA A 107 -6.71 20.20 17.05
C ALA A 107 -8.04 20.00 16.29
N ASP A 108 -8.26 18.83 15.69
CA ASP A 108 -9.53 18.50 15.02
C ASP A 108 -10.76 18.60 15.95
N GLN A 109 -10.57 18.46 17.27
CA GLN A 109 -11.65 18.55 18.25
C GLN A 109 -12.22 19.97 18.35
N GLU A 110 -11.44 21.00 18.02
CA GLU A 110 -11.87 22.39 18.04
C GLU A 110 -12.62 22.81 16.76
N ILE A 111 -12.56 21.98 15.71
CA ILE A 111 -13.19 22.26 14.42
C ILE A 111 -14.67 21.86 14.49
N ASP A 112 -15.58 22.84 14.45
CA ASP A 112 -17.01 22.57 14.34
C ASP A 112 -17.34 22.03 12.94
N VAL A 113 -17.85 20.80 12.92
CA VAL A 113 -18.31 20.10 11.71
C VAL A 113 -19.80 19.76 11.77
N SER A 114 -20.53 20.37 12.71
CA SER A 114 -21.96 20.14 12.82
C SER A 114 -22.69 20.55 11.53
N GLY A 115 -23.59 19.68 11.06
CA GLY A 115 -24.34 19.90 9.82
C GLY A 115 -23.57 19.63 8.52
N MET A 116 -22.31 19.20 8.58
CA MET A 116 -21.52 18.81 7.41
C MET A 116 -21.71 17.33 7.07
N ASN A 117 -21.61 16.99 5.79
CA ASN A 117 -21.56 15.60 5.35
C ASN A 117 -20.17 14.96 5.61
N ASP A 118 -20.02 13.67 5.32
CA ASP A 118 -18.77 12.94 5.60
C ASP A 118 -17.58 13.47 4.79
N ASP A 119 -17.78 13.82 3.51
CA ASP A 119 -16.71 14.34 2.65
C ASP A 119 -16.23 15.73 3.11
N GLU A 120 -17.18 16.62 3.44
CA GLU A 120 -16.88 17.97 3.96
C GLU A 120 -16.13 17.93 5.30
N ARG A 121 -16.47 16.96 6.15
CA ARG A 121 -15.75 16.70 7.41
C ARG A 121 -14.32 16.27 7.16
N ASP A 122 -14.13 15.34 6.24
CA ASP A 122 -12.84 14.77 5.86
C ASP A 122 -11.92 15.79 5.16
N GLU A 123 -12.49 16.85 4.57
CA GLU A 123 -11.72 17.98 4.02
C GLU A 123 -11.28 18.98 5.10
N LYS A 124 -12.07 19.14 6.16
CA LYS A 124 -11.79 20.12 7.23
C LYS A 124 -10.94 19.58 8.36
N ARG A 125 -11.01 18.28 8.64
CA ARG A 125 -10.26 17.63 9.71
C ARG A 125 -9.15 16.76 9.14
N TYR A 126 -8.10 16.57 9.91
CA TYR A 126 -7.09 15.57 9.62
C TYR A 126 -7.68 14.16 9.78
N GLY A 127 -8.20 13.84 10.97
CA GLY A 127 -9.01 12.64 11.24
C GLY A 127 -8.36 11.31 10.83
N TRP A 128 -9.20 10.31 10.61
CA TRP A 128 -8.75 8.98 10.16
C TRP A 128 -8.16 9.00 8.75
N LYS A 129 -8.80 9.73 7.84
CA LYS A 129 -8.35 9.87 6.45
C LYS A 129 -6.94 10.47 6.39
N GLY A 130 -6.65 11.45 7.22
CA GLY A 130 -5.32 12.04 7.35
C GLY A 130 -4.28 11.05 7.85
N LEU A 131 -4.61 10.19 8.83
CA LEU A 131 -3.70 9.12 9.28
C LEU A 131 -3.37 8.13 8.15
N LEU A 132 -4.36 7.77 7.32
CA LEU A 132 -4.13 6.92 6.14
C LEU A 132 -3.27 7.63 5.10
N GLN A 133 -3.61 8.88 4.73
CA GLN A 133 -2.89 9.65 3.69
C GLN A 133 -1.47 10.06 4.08
N SER A 134 -1.20 10.19 5.37
CA SER A 134 0.16 10.45 5.88
C SER A 134 0.98 9.17 6.01
N GLY A 135 0.43 8.00 5.67
CA GLY A 135 1.11 6.71 5.80
C GLY A 135 1.42 6.36 7.27
N VAL A 136 0.65 6.88 8.22
CA VAL A 136 0.81 6.54 9.64
C VAL A 136 0.16 5.18 9.92
N VAL A 137 -1.00 4.94 9.30
CA VAL A 137 -1.77 3.71 9.42
C VAL A 137 -1.93 3.06 8.04
N GLU A 138 -1.90 1.73 8.02
CA GLU A 138 -2.17 0.92 6.83
C GLU A 138 -3.13 -0.22 7.18
N TYR A 139 -4.00 -0.57 6.23
CA TYR A 139 -4.85 -1.75 6.36
C TYR A 139 -4.07 -2.99 5.94
N MET A 140 -4.12 -4.02 6.80
CA MET A 140 -3.53 -5.32 6.53
C MET A 140 -4.62 -6.38 6.60
N ASP A 141 -4.75 -7.17 5.55
CA ASP A 141 -5.62 -8.35 5.54
C ASP A 141 -4.88 -9.60 6.02
N ALA A 142 -5.60 -10.72 6.10
CA ALA A 142 -5.06 -11.97 6.59
C ALA A 142 -3.99 -12.59 5.67
N GLU A 143 -4.07 -12.40 4.35
CA GLU A 143 -3.07 -12.95 3.42
C GLU A 143 -1.78 -12.12 3.40
N GLU A 144 -1.89 -10.80 3.46
CA GLU A 144 -0.74 -9.89 3.54
C GLU A 144 -0.01 -10.04 4.89
N GLU A 145 -0.72 -10.39 5.97
CA GLU A 145 -0.11 -10.68 7.26
C GLU A 145 0.89 -11.83 7.22
N GLU A 146 0.62 -12.90 6.47
CA GLU A 146 1.50 -14.08 6.39
C GLU A 146 2.88 -13.77 5.80
N VAL A 147 3.00 -12.65 5.07
CA VAL A 147 4.24 -12.19 4.46
C VAL A 147 4.81 -10.93 5.12
N ALA A 148 4.11 -10.38 6.11
CA ALA A 148 4.57 -9.22 6.87
C ALA A 148 5.64 -9.63 7.90
N MET A 149 6.64 -8.77 8.09
CA MET A 149 7.65 -8.85 9.16
C MET A 149 7.88 -7.48 9.77
#